data_AF-A0A355BGN5-F1
#
_entry.id   AF-A0A355BGN5-F1
#
_cell.length_a   1.000
_cell.length_b   1.000
_cell.length_c   1.000
_cell.angle_alpha   90.00
_cell.angle_beta   90.00
_cell.angle_gamma   90.00
#
_symmetry.space_group_name_H-M   'P 1'
#
loop_
_entity.id
_entity.type
_entity.pdbx_description
1 polymer ?
#
loop_
_entity_poly.entity_id
_entity_poly.type
_entity_poly.pdbx_seq_one_letter_code
_entity_poly.pdbx_strand_id
1 'polypeptide(L)'
;PAINDQRFQRAPIPLPPLSEQQRIVAKLEEILPQIDKLQAVEEELAKLQDEFPQKLKNSLLQAAIQGKLTEQLPEDGDARELLAEIETEKQRLIKEGKIKKQKLLPAITQDEIPFEI
;
A
#
# COMPACT_ATOMS: atom_id res chain seq x y z
N PRO A 1 -37.50 2.72 24.27
CA PRO A 1 -38.20 2.15 25.45
C PRO A 1 -37.66 2.76 26.76
N ALA A 2 -38.54 3.07 27.71
CA ALA A 2 -38.17 3.61 29.02
C ALA A 2 -38.77 2.73 30.15
N ILE A 3 -38.05 2.58 31.26
CA ILE A 3 -38.52 1.83 32.43
C ILE A 3 -39.32 2.78 33.34
N ASN A 4 -40.39 2.28 33.97
CA ASN A 4 -41.19 3.06 34.91
C ASN A 4 -40.54 3.05 36.31
N ASP A 5 -40.38 4.23 36.92
CA ASP A 5 -39.69 4.39 38.22
C ASP A 5 -40.28 3.53 39.33
N GLN A 6 -41.62 3.45 39.40
CA GLN A 6 -42.32 2.64 40.41
C GLN A 6 -42.07 1.14 40.22
N ARG A 7 -41.87 0.70 38.97
CA ARG A 7 -41.50 -0.69 38.66
C ARG A 7 -40.02 -0.96 38.97
N PHE A 8 -39.13 0.00 38.72
CA PHE A 8 -37.71 -0.12 39.04
C PHE A 8 -37.49 -0.24 40.55
N GLN A 9 -38.11 0.62 41.35
CA GLN A 9 -37.99 0.63 42.81
C GLN A 9 -38.54 -0.64 43.48
N ARG A 10 -39.49 -1.32 42.83
CA ARG A 10 -40.12 -2.54 43.34
C ARG A 10 -39.45 -3.82 42.84
N ALA A 11 -38.40 -3.72 42.02
CA ALA A 11 -37.69 -4.88 41.52
C ALA A 11 -36.96 -5.57 42.69
N PRO A 12 -37.18 -6.88 42.93
CA PRO A 12 -36.43 -7.60 43.94
C PRO A 12 -34.97 -7.72 43.48
N ILE A 13 -34.04 -7.21 44.29
CA ILE A 13 -32.60 -7.32 44.04
C ILE A 13 -32.01 -8.23 45.12
N PRO A 14 -31.53 -9.44 44.75
CA PRO A 14 -30.83 -10.28 45.70
C PRO A 14 -29.47 -9.65 46.02
N LEU A 15 -29.27 -9.28 47.29
CA LEU A 15 -28.01 -8.69 47.75
C LEU A 15 -27.14 -9.79 48.38
N PRO A 16 -25.98 -10.13 47.78
CA PRO A 16 -25.08 -11.12 48.37
C PRO A 16 -24.36 -10.54 49.61
N PRO A 17 -23.72 -11.37 50.45
CA PRO A 17 -22.90 -10.89 51.56
C PRO A 17 -21.79 -9.94 51.09
N LEU A 18 -21.34 -9.03 51.97
CA LEU A 18 -20.36 -7.99 51.60
C LEU A 18 -19.04 -8.56 51.04
N SER A 19 -18.57 -9.68 51.57
CA SER A 19 -17.35 -10.33 51.06
C SER A 19 -17.48 -10.74 49.59
N GLU A 20 -18.66 -11.20 49.19
CA GLU A 20 -18.95 -11.62 47.82
C GLU A 20 -19.10 -10.41 46.89
N GLN A 21 -19.72 -9.32 47.37
CA GLN A 21 -19.78 -8.06 46.62
C GLN A 21 -18.37 -7.54 46.30
N GLN A 22 -17.48 -7.52 47.28
CA GLN A 22 -16.08 -7.09 47.10
C GLN A 22 -15.33 -8.00 46.12
N ARG A 23 -15.52 -9.32 46.22
CA ARG A 23 -14.92 -10.30 45.29
C ARG A 23 -15.35 -10.05 43.84
N ILE A 24 -16.64 -9.79 43.63
CA ILE A 24 -17.19 -9.47 42.31
C ILE A 24 -16.60 -8.16 41.77
N VAL A 25 -16.59 -7.10 42.58
CA VAL A 25 -16.05 -5.79 42.18
C VAL A 25 -14.57 -5.92 41.80
N ALA A 26 -13.75 -6.60 42.61
CA ALA A 26 -12.34 -6.80 42.31
C ALA A 26 -12.13 -7.51 40.96
N LYS A 27 -13.00 -8.48 40.62
CA LYS A 27 -12.92 -9.18 39.33
C LYS A 27 -13.34 -8.29 38.16
N LEU A 28 -14.34 -7.42 38.35
CA LEU A 28 -14.75 -6.46 37.33
C LEU A 28 -13.65 -5.42 37.09
N GLU A 29 -13.03 -4.90 38.14
CA GLU A 29 -11.88 -3.98 38.04
C GLU A 29 -10.70 -4.60 37.31
N GLU A 30 -10.51 -5.92 37.39
CA GLU A 30 -9.49 -6.65 36.64
C GLU A 30 -9.85 -6.84 35.15
N ILE A 31 -11.11 -7.18 34.84
CA ILE A 31 -11.54 -7.58 33.49
C ILE A 31 -11.90 -6.38 32.61
N LEU A 32 -12.62 -5.39 33.14
CA LEU A 32 -13.13 -4.27 32.33
C LEU A 32 -12.02 -3.54 31.54
N PRO A 33 -10.83 -3.25 32.11
CA PRO A 33 -9.74 -2.65 31.36
C PRO A 33 -9.21 -3.53 30.22
N GLN A 34 -9.38 -4.86 30.29
CA GLN A 34 -8.99 -5.77 29.22
C GLN A 34 -9.96 -5.67 28.04
N ILE A 35 -11.26 -5.49 28.32
CA ILE A 35 -12.27 -5.25 27.28
C ILE A 35 -11.95 -3.96 26.54
N ASP A 36 -11.65 -2.87 27.26
CA ASP A 36 -11.30 -1.58 26.66
C ASP A 36 -10.05 -1.69 25.78
N LYS A 37 -9.03 -2.44 26.23
CA LYS A 37 -7.81 -2.71 25.43
C LYS A 37 -8.12 -3.51 24.17
N LEU A 38 -8.94 -4.55 24.27
CA LEU A 38 -9.32 -5.37 23.12
C LEU A 38 -10.07 -4.53 22.09
N GLN A 39 -11.01 -3.69 22.54
CA GLN A 39 -11.73 -2.78 21.65
C GLN A 39 -10.78 -1.81 20.93
N ALA A 40 -9.81 -1.22 21.63
CA ALA A 40 -8.82 -0.34 21.01
C ALA A 40 -7.99 -1.06 19.94
N VAL A 41 -7.55 -2.30 20.21
CA VAL A 41 -6.78 -3.10 19.25
C VAL A 41 -7.64 -3.48 18.03
N GLU A 42 -8.90 -3.82 18.23
CA GLU A 42 -9.83 -4.12 17.12
C GLU A 42 -10.04 -2.90 16.22
N GLU A 43 -10.19 -1.70 16.79
CA GLU A 43 -10.31 -0.46 16.02
C GLU A 43 -9.04 -0.13 15.22
N GLU A 44 -7.85 -0.32 15.82
CA GLU A 44 -6.57 -0.13 15.12
C GLU A 44 -6.40 -1.13 13.98
N LEU A 45 -6.74 -2.40 14.23
CA LEU A 45 -6.65 -3.46 13.23
C LEU A 45 -7.60 -3.18 12.05
N ALA A 46 -8.82 -2.73 12.32
CA ALA A 46 -9.79 -2.37 11.29
C ALA A 46 -9.25 -1.25 10.38
N LYS A 47 -8.70 -0.19 10.96
CA LYS A 47 -8.08 0.91 10.19
C LYS A 47 -6.94 0.41 9.31
N LEU A 48 -6.09 -0.46 9.86
CA LEU A 48 -4.97 -1.02 9.10
C LEU A 48 -5.46 -1.89 7.94
N GLN A 49 -6.50 -2.70 8.15
CA GLN A 49 -7.09 -3.54 7.10
C GLN A 49 -7.70 -2.72 5.96
N ASP A 50 -8.29 -1.56 6.25
CA ASP A 50 -8.84 -0.67 5.23
C ASP A 50 -7.73 0.03 4.42
N GLU A 51 -6.67 0.48 5.08
CA GLU A 51 -5.59 1.23 4.42
C GLU A 51 -4.56 0.35 3.68
N PHE A 52 -4.27 -0.84 4.22
CA PHE A 52 -3.17 -1.70 3.75
C PHE A 52 -3.30 -2.12 2.27
N PRO A 53 -4.48 -2.55 1.77
CA PRO A 53 -4.63 -2.96 0.37
C PRO A 53 -4.28 -1.85 -0.62
N GLN A 54 -4.66 -0.61 -0.32
CA GLN A 54 -4.34 0.53 -1.18
C GLN A 54 -2.84 0.86 -1.12
N LYS A 55 -2.24 0.86 0.08
CA LYS A 55 -0.79 1.08 0.23
C LYS A 55 0.01 0.01 -0.53
N LEU A 56 -0.36 -1.25 -0.39
CA LEU A 56 0.28 -2.37 -1.08
C LEU A 56 0.15 -2.21 -2.60
N LYS A 57 -1.06 -1.93 -3.10
CA LYS A 57 -1.30 -1.71 -4.53
C LYS A 57 -0.45 -0.57 -5.08
N ASN A 58 -0.39 0.56 -4.39
CA ASN A 58 0.39 1.71 -4.82
C ASN A 58 1.89 1.39 -4.85
N SER A 59 2.40 0.74 -3.81
CA SER A 59 3.81 0.33 -3.76
C SER A 59 4.15 -0.68 -4.87
N LEU A 60 3.26 -1.64 -5.14
CA LEU A 60 3.46 -2.62 -6.21
C LEU A 60 3.46 -1.96 -7.59
N LEU A 61 2.51 -1.05 -7.84
CA LEU A 61 2.47 -0.29 -9.10
C LEU A 61 3.72 0.57 -9.29
N GLN A 62 4.20 1.22 -8.22
CA GLN A 62 5.44 1.98 -8.28
C GLN A 62 6.64 1.10 -8.63
N ALA A 63 6.75 -0.08 -8.01
CA ALA A 63 7.80 -1.04 -8.33
C ALA A 63 7.70 -1.55 -9.78
N ALA A 64 6.48 -1.74 -10.30
CA ALA A 64 6.24 -2.11 -11.69
C ALA A 64 6.74 -1.04 -12.67
N ILE A 65 6.38 0.23 -12.41
CA ILE A 65 6.79 1.37 -13.24
C ILE A 65 8.31 1.55 -13.23
N GLN A 66 8.94 1.29 -12.08
CA GLN A 66 10.40 1.34 -11.95
C GLN A 66 11.12 0.13 -12.56
N GLY A 67 10.39 -0.86 -13.10
CA GLY A 67 10.98 -2.07 -13.66
C GLY A 67 11.63 -2.98 -12.63
N LYS A 68 11.31 -2.83 -11.33
CA LYS A 68 11.91 -3.61 -10.24
C LYS A 68 11.23 -4.96 -9.98
N LEU A 69 10.12 -5.24 -10.67
CA LEU A 69 9.35 -6.47 -10.46
C LEU A 69 9.90 -7.68 -11.20
N THR A 70 10.76 -7.47 -12.19
CA THR A 70 11.32 -8.52 -13.02
C THR A 70 12.77 -8.20 -13.34
N GLU A 71 13.61 -9.22 -13.44
CA GLU A 71 14.97 -9.08 -13.95
C GLU A 71 14.92 -8.92 -15.48
N GLN A 72 15.90 -8.19 -16.03
CA GLN A 72 16.08 -8.08 -17.47
C GLN A 72 16.57 -9.43 -18.02
N LEU A 73 15.93 -9.93 -19.06
CA LEU A 73 16.30 -11.21 -19.67
C LEU A 73 17.47 -11.01 -20.64
N PRO A 74 18.31 -12.05 -20.86
CA PRO A 74 19.38 -11.99 -21.86
C PRO A 74 18.87 -11.69 -23.29
N GLU A 75 17.63 -12.04 -23.59
CA GLU A 75 16.96 -11.77 -24.88
C GLU A 75 16.47 -10.33 -25.08
N ASP A 76 16.39 -9.53 -24.00
CA ASP A 76 15.97 -8.12 -24.10
C ASP A 76 17.02 -7.26 -24.82
N GLY A 77 18.29 -7.70 -24.83
CA GLY A 77 19.41 -7.02 -25.47
C GLY A 77 19.76 -5.66 -24.84
N ASP A 78 20.78 -4.99 -25.38
CA ASP A 78 21.13 -3.62 -25.01
C ASP A 78 20.69 -2.61 -26.08
N ALA A 79 20.15 -1.47 -25.63
CA ALA A 79 19.67 -0.44 -26.55
C ALA A 79 20.77 0.12 -27.45
N ARG A 80 22.04 0.13 -27.01
CA ARG A 80 23.17 0.62 -27.81
C ARG A 80 23.51 -0.35 -28.94
N GLU A 81 23.42 -1.64 -28.67
CA GLU A 81 23.61 -2.69 -29.69
C GLU A 81 22.53 -2.58 -30.77
N LEU A 82 21.25 -2.47 -30.37
CA LEU A 82 20.15 -2.28 -31.31
C LEU A 82 20.28 -0.99 -32.14
N LEU A 83 20.75 0.11 -31.52
CA LEU A 83 20.99 1.36 -32.24
C LEU A 83 22.09 1.22 -33.31
N ALA A 84 23.18 0.51 -32.99
CA ALA A 84 24.25 0.25 -33.95
C ALA A 84 23.74 -0.59 -35.14
N GLU A 85 22.95 -1.62 -34.88
CA GLU A 85 22.31 -2.43 -35.93
C GLU A 85 21.39 -1.59 -36.82
N ILE A 86 20.52 -0.76 -36.22
CA ILE A 86 19.64 0.15 -36.96
C ILE A 86 20.45 1.12 -37.83
N GLU A 87 21.55 1.67 -37.35
CA GLU A 87 22.41 2.56 -38.13
C GLU A 87 23.00 1.85 -39.35
N THR A 88 23.52 0.63 -39.17
CA THR A 88 24.08 -0.16 -40.29
C THR A 88 23.02 -0.50 -41.34
N GLU A 89 21.84 -0.95 -40.92
CA GLU A 89 20.72 -1.28 -41.80
C GLU A 89 20.20 -0.04 -42.53
N LYS A 90 20.08 1.10 -41.83
CA LYS A 90 19.74 2.38 -42.46
C LYS A 90 20.75 2.78 -43.53
N GLN A 91 22.06 2.66 -43.27
CA GLN A 91 23.09 2.96 -44.28
C GLN A 91 22.95 2.07 -45.52
N ARG A 92 22.62 0.79 -45.34
CA ARG A 92 22.36 -0.14 -46.46
C ARG A 92 21.15 0.32 -47.28
N LEU A 93 20.03 0.62 -46.63
CA LEU A 93 18.80 1.06 -47.30
C LEU A 93 18.94 2.43 -47.98
N ILE A 94 19.78 3.33 -47.46
CA ILE A 94 20.14 4.60 -48.11
C ILE A 94 20.93 4.32 -49.40
N LYS A 95 21.92 3.41 -49.35
CA LYS A 95 22.69 3.00 -50.54
C LYS A 95 21.80 2.33 -51.59
N GLU A 96 20.82 1.53 -51.17
CA GLU A 96 19.81 0.90 -52.02
C GLU A 96 18.73 1.89 -52.53
N GLY A 97 18.75 3.14 -52.06
CA GLY A 97 17.79 4.18 -52.48
C GLY A 97 16.36 4.01 -51.94
N LYS A 98 16.15 3.08 -51.00
CA LYS A 98 14.82 2.78 -50.41
C LYS A 98 14.38 3.82 -49.38
N ILE A 99 15.34 4.50 -48.72
CA ILE A 99 15.06 5.55 -47.74
C ILE A 99 15.96 6.79 -47.95
N LYS A 100 15.44 7.97 -47.61
CA LYS A 100 16.19 9.23 -47.69
C LYS A 100 17.07 9.43 -46.45
N LYS A 101 18.23 10.07 -46.62
CA LYS A 101 19.13 10.41 -45.51
C LYS A 101 18.44 11.40 -44.55
N GLN A 102 18.35 11.04 -43.28
CA GLN A 102 17.76 11.90 -42.24
C GLN A 102 18.70 13.04 -41.87
N LYS A 103 18.13 14.19 -41.49
CA LYS A 103 18.88 15.35 -40.97
C LYS A 103 19.37 15.02 -39.55
N LEU A 104 20.62 15.39 -39.24
CA LEU A 104 21.19 15.19 -37.90
C LEU A 104 20.35 15.93 -36.85
N LEU A 105 20.03 15.24 -35.76
CA LEU A 105 19.38 15.84 -34.61
C LEU A 105 20.38 16.72 -33.84
N PRO A 106 19.94 17.83 -33.24
CA PRO A 106 20.81 18.63 -32.35
C PRO A 106 21.26 17.82 -31.14
N ALA A 107 22.40 18.19 -30.56
CA ALA A 107 22.89 17.59 -29.32
C ALA A 107 22.01 18.01 -28.14
N ILE A 108 21.74 17.06 -27.23
CA ILE A 108 20.96 17.30 -26.01
C ILE A 108 21.79 18.20 -25.07
N THR A 109 21.21 19.31 -24.60
CA THR A 109 21.86 20.22 -23.65
C THR A 109 21.63 19.76 -22.20
N GLN A 110 22.46 20.23 -21.25
CA GLN A 110 22.31 19.86 -19.84
C GLN A 110 20.95 20.26 -19.25
N ASP A 111 20.37 21.37 -19.72
CA ASP A 111 19.06 21.86 -19.28
C ASP A 111 17.88 21.01 -19.78
N GLU A 112 18.10 20.15 -20.79
CA GLU A 112 17.08 19.28 -21.38
C GLU A 112 17.00 17.90 -20.69
N ILE A 113 17.96 17.57 -19.81
CA ILE A 113 18.02 16.28 -19.11
C ILE A 113 17.09 16.36 -17.88
N PRO A 114 15.97 15.63 -17.83
CA PRO A 114 14.96 15.84 -16.78
C PRO A 114 15.32 15.22 -15.42
N PHE A 115 16.34 14.36 -15.38
CA PHE A 115 16.76 13.62 -14.19
C PHE A 115 18.21 13.16 -14.29
N GLU A 116 18.89 13.05 -13.16
CA GLU A 116 20.21 12.41 -13.04
C GLU A 116 20.03 10.89 -13.19
N ILE A 117 20.83 10.26 -14.05
CA ILE A 117 20.80 8.83 -14.39
C ILE A 117 21.87 8.10 -13.59
#